data_AF-A0A933VLI9-F1
#
_entry.id   AF-A0A933VLI9-F1
#
_cell.length_a   1.000
_cell.length_b   1.000
_cell.length_c   1.000
_cell.angle_alpha   90.00
_cell.angle_beta   90.00
_cell.angle_gamma   90.00
#
_symmetry.space_group_name_H-M   'P 1'
#
loop_
_entity.id
_entity.type
_entity.pdbx_description
1 polymer ?
#
loop_
_entity_poly.entity_id
_entity_poly.type
_entity_poly.pdbx_seq_one_letter_code
_entity_poly.pdbx_strand_id
1 'polypeptide(L)'
;MRLLLAAAAVLGLLLAGPAAAQTPGSTSQKLLPRAPSDPNALSRPQTMTRKPPLHRLTGNAALVIAKRSPKVAEALEDDPKAKPEVFLKGPVRWQVSWFTPGKGKDRREVAQVLVDDATGAILEAWNGPQVAWTMARGYPGAFGRKVNSPWVWIPLTVLFVAPFVAWRRPLRMLHLDLVVLAAFGVSVAFFNDANIDASVPIVYPLLAYLLARALWLAFRTGRTAHPPQLPLVVPVGWLAVALVFLVGFRVGLNITNSNVIDVGYAGVIGADKLVDGEPLYGAFPKDNEHGDTYGPVTYAAYVPFEQAMPWSGRWDELPAAHGAAIAFDLATMALLFLVGRNLGGRGLGIVLAYLWATWPFTLYALNTNSNDSLVALFAVLALAVATSPPARGIAAALGGLAKFGSLGLVPLLATHGARRGTWWRTVIPFTLAFVGVALIAVMPILAQGESWSTVYDRTIGFQAGRDAPFSIWGLYDLEGLQHVWQALAALLVVAAAFLPRRRDVVGLAAMGAAVTIALQLGVTYWFYLYLVWFFPLLAVALFARYRVPEPA
;
A
#
# COMPACT_ATOMS: atom_id res chain seq x y z
N MET A 1 -27.97 19.30 -5.20
CA MET A 1 -28.04 18.23 -4.17
C MET A 1 -29.07 17.16 -4.55
N ARG A 2 -29.06 16.70 -5.81
CA ARG A 2 -29.91 15.62 -6.36
C ARG A 2 -29.20 14.83 -7.49
N LEU A 3 -27.86 14.86 -7.53
CA LEU A 3 -27.06 14.25 -8.60
C LEU A 3 -25.84 13.46 -8.09
N LEU A 4 -25.80 13.16 -6.78
CA LEU A 4 -24.73 12.37 -6.15
C LEU A 4 -25.25 11.08 -5.47
N LEU A 5 -26.53 10.75 -5.70
CA LEU A 5 -27.19 9.54 -5.18
C LEU A 5 -27.53 8.54 -6.30
N ALA A 6 -27.02 8.72 -7.52
CA ALA A 6 -27.38 7.94 -8.70
C ALA A 6 -26.21 7.11 -9.31
N ALA A 7 -25.17 6.82 -8.53
CA ALA A 7 -24.00 6.06 -9.01
C ALA A 7 -23.78 4.72 -8.27
N ALA A 8 -24.75 4.24 -7.48
CA ALA A 8 -24.62 3.01 -6.70
C ALA A 8 -25.77 1.99 -6.90
N ALA A 9 -26.55 2.10 -7.98
CA ALA A 9 -27.79 1.32 -8.13
C ALA A 9 -28.11 0.80 -9.54
N VAL A 10 -27.11 0.58 -10.42
CA VAL A 10 -27.34 -0.12 -11.69
C VAL A 10 -26.17 -1.03 -12.01
N LEU A 11 -26.21 -2.26 -11.50
CA LEU A 11 -26.02 -3.51 -12.25
C LEU A 11 -26.13 -4.68 -11.25
N GLY A 12 -27.38 -5.02 -10.93
CA GLY A 12 -27.74 -6.26 -10.27
C GLY A 12 -28.97 -6.78 -10.99
N LEU A 13 -28.91 -8.06 -11.37
CA LEU A 13 -29.92 -8.88 -12.06
C LEU A 13 -29.91 -8.80 -13.59
N LEU A 14 -29.29 -9.83 -14.20
CA LEU A 14 -30.00 -10.86 -14.97
C LEU A 14 -28.98 -11.87 -15.52
N LEU A 15 -29.02 -13.10 -14.98
CA LEU A 15 -29.05 -14.38 -15.70
C LEU A 15 -28.46 -15.50 -14.84
N ALA A 16 -29.34 -16.20 -14.13
CA ALA A 16 -29.10 -17.55 -13.62
C ALA A 16 -29.37 -18.56 -14.75
N GLY A 17 -28.56 -19.62 -14.80
CA GLY A 17 -28.81 -20.82 -15.61
C GLY A 17 -27.82 -21.93 -15.23
N PRO A 18 -28.28 -23.10 -14.73
CA PRO A 18 -27.41 -24.17 -14.23
C PRO A 18 -27.04 -25.16 -15.35
N ALA A 19 -25.86 -25.79 -15.28
CA ALA A 19 -25.62 -27.08 -15.93
C ALA A 19 -24.41 -27.79 -15.33
N ALA A 20 -24.66 -28.99 -14.84
CA ALA A 20 -23.68 -29.96 -14.36
C ALA A 20 -22.96 -30.67 -15.52
N ALA A 21 -21.73 -31.14 -15.26
CA ALA A 21 -21.19 -32.37 -15.85
C ALA A 21 -19.99 -32.86 -15.03
N GLN A 22 -20.25 -33.85 -14.17
CA GLN A 22 -19.22 -34.79 -13.69
C GLN A 22 -19.03 -35.87 -14.76
N THR A 23 -17.79 -36.32 -14.97
CA THR A 23 -17.51 -37.66 -15.50
C THR A 23 -16.13 -38.14 -15.01
N PRO A 24 -15.93 -39.46 -14.79
CA PRO A 24 -14.92 -39.99 -13.88
C PRO A 24 -13.69 -40.60 -14.56
N GLY A 25 -12.60 -40.67 -13.77
CA GLY A 25 -11.64 -41.78 -13.81
C GLY A 25 -10.41 -41.62 -14.69
N SER A 26 -9.24 -41.45 -14.05
CA SER A 26 -8.04 -42.21 -14.48
C SER A 26 -7.14 -42.54 -13.28
N THR A 27 -7.17 -43.83 -12.95
CA THR A 27 -6.07 -44.70 -12.52
C THR A 27 -4.89 -44.09 -11.74
N SER A 28 -4.86 -44.41 -10.46
CA SER A 28 -3.72 -44.29 -9.55
C SER A 28 -2.54 -45.15 -10.02
N GLN A 29 -1.47 -44.52 -10.53
CA GLN A 29 -0.14 -45.12 -10.57
C GLN A 29 0.71 -44.58 -9.41
N LYS A 30 1.08 -45.48 -8.48
CA LYS A 30 2.10 -45.23 -7.45
C LYS A 30 3.44 -44.96 -8.14
N LEU A 31 3.88 -43.71 -8.17
CA LEU A 31 5.25 -43.31 -8.48
C LEU A 31 6.04 -43.14 -7.17
N LEU A 32 7.29 -43.63 -7.19
CA LEU A 32 8.30 -43.54 -6.11
C LEU A 32 8.49 -42.09 -5.61
N PRO A 33 9.04 -41.86 -4.39
CA PRO A 33 9.16 -40.53 -3.83
C PRO A 33 10.03 -39.65 -4.73
N ARG A 34 9.38 -38.73 -5.46
CA ARG A 34 10.02 -37.74 -6.32
C ARG A 34 10.68 -36.71 -5.41
N ALA A 35 11.85 -36.19 -5.82
CA ALA A 35 12.35 -34.92 -5.31
C ALA A 35 11.20 -33.88 -5.39
N PRO A 36 11.11 -32.91 -4.45
CA PRO A 36 9.98 -32.00 -4.40
C PRO A 36 9.71 -31.38 -5.78
N SER A 37 8.49 -31.55 -6.30
CA SER A 37 8.07 -30.93 -7.57
C SER A 37 7.95 -29.41 -7.46
N ASP A 38 7.80 -28.92 -6.23
CA ASP A 38 7.88 -27.51 -5.90
C ASP A 38 9.36 -27.05 -5.99
N PRO A 39 9.70 -26.13 -6.91
CA PRO A 39 11.05 -25.62 -7.06
C PRO A 39 11.57 -24.88 -5.82
N ASN A 40 10.70 -24.48 -4.89
CA ASN A 40 11.04 -23.75 -3.66
C ASN A 40 11.02 -24.61 -2.40
N ALA A 41 10.52 -25.84 -2.47
CA ALA A 41 10.47 -26.73 -1.31
C ALA A 41 11.88 -27.08 -0.83
N LEU A 42 12.07 -26.96 0.49
CA LEU A 42 13.31 -27.30 1.16
C LEU A 42 13.25 -28.73 1.70
N SER A 43 14.29 -29.50 1.45
CA SER A 43 14.47 -30.82 2.05
C SER A 43 15.93 -31.03 2.45
N ARG A 44 16.17 -31.89 3.45
CA ARG A 44 17.55 -32.21 3.86
C ARG A 44 18.12 -33.32 2.99
N PRO A 45 19.38 -33.21 2.53
CA PRO A 45 20.04 -34.33 1.85
C PRO A 45 20.21 -35.50 2.83
N GLN A 46 20.05 -36.73 2.35
CA GLN A 46 20.23 -37.92 3.18
C GLN A 46 21.65 -38.04 3.75
N THR A 47 22.65 -37.60 2.99
CA THR A 47 24.04 -37.56 3.42
C THR A 47 24.73 -36.34 2.82
N MET A 48 25.79 -35.86 3.48
CA MET A 48 26.57 -34.71 3.00
C MET A 48 27.66 -35.08 1.98
N THR A 49 28.04 -36.36 1.92
CA THR A 49 29.17 -36.85 1.13
C THR A 49 28.76 -37.54 -0.17
N ARG A 50 27.52 -38.07 -0.26
CA ARG A 50 26.99 -38.65 -1.49
C ARG A 50 26.12 -37.66 -2.23
N LYS A 51 26.13 -37.75 -3.55
CA LYS A 51 25.27 -36.95 -4.42
C LYS A 51 23.82 -37.44 -4.27
N PRO A 52 22.86 -36.56 -3.96
CA PRO A 52 21.45 -36.91 -4.04
C PRO A 52 21.04 -37.29 -5.46
N PRO A 53 19.93 -38.02 -5.65
CA PRO A 53 19.42 -38.31 -6.97
C PRO A 53 19.26 -37.05 -7.81
N LEU A 54 19.67 -37.12 -9.09
CA LEU A 54 19.63 -36.02 -10.06
C LEU A 54 20.54 -34.81 -9.76
N HIS A 55 21.36 -34.87 -8.70
CA HIS A 55 22.30 -33.81 -8.34
C HIS A 55 23.74 -34.14 -8.73
N ARG A 56 24.48 -33.12 -9.17
CA ARG A 56 25.90 -33.19 -9.53
C ARG A 56 26.82 -32.89 -8.35
N LEU A 57 26.39 -32.02 -7.43
CA LEU A 57 27.14 -31.66 -6.24
C LEU A 57 26.79 -32.57 -5.05
N THR A 58 27.69 -32.62 -4.09
CA THR A 58 27.41 -33.17 -2.74
C THR A 58 27.06 -32.02 -1.81
N GLY A 59 26.41 -32.31 -0.67
CA GLY A 59 26.13 -31.28 0.33
C GLY A 59 27.41 -30.58 0.83
N ASN A 60 28.52 -31.30 0.97
CA ASN A 60 29.81 -30.71 1.32
C ASN A 60 30.36 -29.78 0.23
N ALA A 61 30.21 -30.15 -1.05
CA ALA A 61 30.64 -29.29 -2.15
C ALA A 61 29.81 -28.00 -2.20
N ALA A 62 28.48 -28.09 -2.04
CA ALA A 62 27.60 -26.92 -1.97
C ALA A 62 27.96 -26.01 -0.78
N LEU A 63 28.25 -26.59 0.39
CA LEU A 63 28.70 -25.83 1.57
C LEU A 63 30.03 -25.10 1.31
N VAL A 64 31.01 -25.76 0.70
CA VAL A 64 32.31 -25.14 0.37
C VAL A 64 32.13 -24.00 -0.61
N ILE A 65 31.27 -24.14 -1.61
CA ILE A 65 30.94 -23.07 -2.56
C ILE A 65 30.27 -21.90 -1.81
N ALA A 66 29.25 -22.17 -1.01
CA ALA A 66 28.50 -21.14 -0.30
C ALA A 66 29.38 -20.33 0.66
N LYS A 67 30.35 -20.97 1.32
CA LYS A 67 31.33 -20.30 2.20
C LYS A 67 32.21 -19.26 1.50
N ARG A 68 32.29 -19.27 0.16
CA ARG A 68 33.06 -18.29 -0.61
C ARG A 68 32.34 -16.93 -0.73
N SER A 69 31.07 -16.87 -0.35
CA SER A 69 30.30 -15.63 -0.42
C SER A 69 30.81 -14.59 0.58
N PRO A 70 31.14 -13.36 0.15
CA PRO A 70 31.48 -12.26 1.06
C PRO A 70 30.36 -11.96 2.07
N LYS A 71 29.09 -12.15 1.68
CA LYS A 71 27.91 -11.94 2.53
C LYS A 71 27.86 -12.91 3.71
N VAL A 72 28.38 -14.13 3.52
CA VAL A 72 28.53 -15.10 4.60
C VAL A 72 29.66 -14.70 5.53
N ALA A 73 30.77 -14.19 5.00
CA ALA A 73 31.88 -13.70 5.83
C ALA A 73 31.43 -12.53 6.72
N GLU A 74 30.77 -11.53 6.14
CA GLU A 74 30.18 -10.38 6.85
C GLU A 74 29.22 -10.85 7.97
N ALA A 75 28.29 -11.76 7.66
CA ALA A 75 27.37 -12.29 8.68
C ALA A 75 28.06 -13.05 9.82
N LEU A 76 29.21 -13.69 9.54
CA LEU A 76 29.97 -14.45 10.55
C LEU A 76 30.92 -13.56 11.36
N GLU A 77 31.19 -12.32 10.93
CA GLU A 77 31.83 -11.31 11.75
C GLU A 77 30.89 -10.88 12.89
N ASP A 78 29.62 -10.64 12.57
CA ASP A 78 28.58 -10.26 13.53
C ASP A 78 28.11 -11.44 14.40
N ASP A 79 27.96 -12.63 13.79
CA ASP A 79 27.50 -13.85 14.47
C ASP A 79 28.50 -15.03 14.35
N PRO A 80 29.69 -14.99 15.01
CA PRO A 80 30.74 -16.01 14.85
C PRO A 80 30.33 -17.43 15.25
N LYS A 81 29.27 -17.58 16.06
CA LYS A 81 28.77 -18.87 16.54
C LYS A 81 27.73 -19.50 15.60
N ALA A 82 27.34 -18.81 14.52
CA ALA A 82 26.34 -19.33 13.60
C ALA A 82 26.83 -20.58 12.86
N LYS A 83 25.94 -21.57 12.73
CA LYS A 83 26.26 -22.87 12.13
C LYS A 83 25.53 -23.06 10.80
N PRO A 84 26.20 -23.63 9.78
CA PRO A 84 25.58 -23.89 8.49
C PRO A 84 24.63 -25.08 8.56
N GLU A 85 23.55 -24.99 7.81
CA GLU A 85 22.66 -26.09 7.44
C GLU A 85 22.49 -26.10 5.92
N VAL A 86 22.51 -27.30 5.34
CA VAL A 86 22.45 -27.51 3.89
C VAL A 86 21.14 -28.17 3.54
N PHE A 87 20.45 -27.58 2.56
CA PHE A 87 19.17 -27.99 2.05
C PHE A 87 19.24 -28.18 0.53
N LEU A 88 18.44 -29.11 0.04
CA LEU A 88 18.01 -29.18 -1.35
C LEU A 88 16.85 -28.20 -1.53
N LYS A 89 16.89 -27.40 -2.60
CA LYS A 89 15.83 -26.45 -2.96
C LYS A 89 15.29 -26.79 -4.34
N GLY A 90 14.16 -27.49 -4.36
CA GLY A 90 13.66 -28.10 -5.58
C GLY A 90 14.63 -29.14 -6.16
N PRO A 91 14.57 -29.42 -7.47
CA PRO A 91 15.32 -30.52 -8.08
C PRO A 91 16.75 -30.17 -8.54
N VAL A 92 17.11 -28.89 -8.61
CA VAL A 92 18.33 -28.43 -9.31
C VAL A 92 19.14 -27.38 -8.55
N ARG A 93 18.79 -27.08 -7.29
CA ARG A 93 19.47 -26.04 -6.50
C ARG A 93 19.74 -26.50 -5.08
N TRP A 94 20.77 -25.93 -4.48
CA TRP A 94 21.11 -26.06 -3.08
C TRP A 94 20.87 -24.75 -2.36
N GLN A 95 20.30 -24.80 -1.16
CA GLN A 95 20.27 -23.68 -0.24
C GLN A 95 21.17 -23.98 0.95
N VAL A 96 22.09 -23.10 1.26
CA VAL A 96 22.94 -23.18 2.46
C VAL A 96 22.64 -21.99 3.34
N SER A 97 22.24 -22.25 4.57
CA SER A 97 21.78 -21.25 5.53
C SER A 97 22.61 -21.32 6.80
N TRP A 98 22.95 -20.18 7.39
CA TRP A 98 23.64 -20.10 8.69
C TRP A 98 22.69 -19.65 9.76
N PHE A 99 22.66 -20.39 10.88
CA PHE A 99 21.76 -20.10 11.99
C PHE A 99 22.52 -19.85 13.28
N THR A 100 22.09 -18.85 14.05
CA THR A 100 22.57 -18.63 15.41
C THR A 100 22.28 -19.85 16.31
N PRO A 101 23.06 -20.07 17.38
CA PRO A 101 22.71 -21.04 18.41
C PRO A 101 21.37 -20.68 19.06
N GLY A 102 20.48 -21.66 19.24
CA GLY A 102 19.17 -21.44 19.85
C GLY A 102 18.15 -22.49 19.44
N LYS A 103 16.93 -22.39 19.96
CA LYS A 103 15.78 -23.22 19.57
C LYS A 103 14.56 -22.32 19.34
N GLY A 104 13.64 -22.75 18.47
CA GLY A 104 12.41 -22.02 18.21
C GLY A 104 12.68 -20.59 17.71
N LYS A 105 12.08 -19.61 18.38
CA LYS A 105 12.16 -18.18 18.01
C LYS A 105 13.53 -17.54 18.24
N ASP A 106 14.34 -18.10 19.15
CA ASP A 106 15.69 -17.58 19.45
C ASP A 106 16.71 -17.92 18.36
N ARG A 107 16.37 -18.89 17.50
CA ARG A 107 17.21 -19.35 16.40
C ARG A 107 16.94 -18.49 15.17
N ARG A 108 17.92 -17.69 14.77
CA ARG A 108 17.80 -16.76 13.62
C ARG A 108 18.69 -17.21 12.48
N GLU A 109 18.16 -17.10 11.26
CA GLU A 109 18.95 -17.26 10.04
C GLU A 109 19.67 -15.95 9.73
N VAL A 110 20.99 -15.98 9.67
CA VAL A 110 21.84 -14.76 9.53
C VAL A 110 22.47 -14.63 8.16
N ALA A 111 22.60 -15.75 7.43
CA ALA A 111 23.02 -15.76 6.04
C ALA A 111 22.35 -16.91 5.28
N GLN A 112 22.06 -16.67 4.00
CA GLN A 112 21.47 -17.66 3.10
C GLN A 112 22.11 -17.55 1.72
N VAL A 113 22.56 -18.68 1.17
CA VAL A 113 23.17 -18.76 -0.17
C VAL A 113 22.44 -19.79 -1.01
N LEU A 114 22.07 -19.42 -2.23
CA LEU A 114 21.52 -20.30 -3.25
C LEU A 114 22.61 -20.68 -4.24
N VAL A 115 22.85 -21.98 -4.42
CA VAL A 115 23.88 -22.52 -5.31
C VAL A 115 23.21 -23.34 -6.40
N ASP A 116 23.61 -23.09 -7.65
CA ASP A 116 23.21 -23.90 -8.79
C ASP A 116 23.91 -25.25 -8.76
N ASP A 117 23.16 -26.35 -8.81
CA ASP A 117 23.75 -27.69 -8.76
C ASP A 117 24.53 -28.04 -10.05
N ALA A 118 24.08 -27.54 -11.20
CA ALA A 118 24.65 -27.92 -12.49
C ALA A 118 26.04 -27.32 -12.73
N THR A 119 26.24 -26.07 -12.30
CA THR A 119 27.43 -25.24 -12.55
C THR A 119 28.28 -25.00 -11.29
N GLY A 120 27.70 -25.11 -10.10
CA GLY A 120 28.35 -24.70 -8.85
C GLY A 120 28.46 -23.18 -8.69
N ALA A 121 27.74 -22.39 -9.49
CA ALA A 121 27.66 -20.95 -9.35
C ALA A 121 26.80 -20.56 -8.13
N ILE A 122 27.20 -19.50 -7.42
CA ILE A 122 26.33 -18.84 -6.46
C ILE A 122 25.30 -18.03 -7.26
N LEU A 123 24.03 -18.41 -7.14
CA LEU A 123 22.91 -17.72 -7.78
C LEU A 123 22.46 -16.51 -6.95
N GLU A 124 22.44 -16.67 -5.62
CA GLU A 124 22.02 -15.63 -4.70
C GLU A 124 22.79 -15.76 -3.37
N ALA A 125 23.07 -14.64 -2.72
CA ALA A 125 23.61 -14.62 -1.37
C ALA A 125 23.06 -13.43 -0.59
N TRP A 126 22.51 -13.71 0.59
CA TRP A 126 21.83 -12.73 1.44
C TRP A 126 22.36 -12.84 2.87
N ASN A 127 22.51 -11.70 3.52
CA ASN A 127 22.69 -11.56 4.97
C ASN A 127 21.75 -10.46 5.49
N GLY A 128 21.74 -10.23 6.80
CA GLY A 128 20.90 -9.19 7.39
C GLY A 128 19.41 -9.42 7.14
N PRO A 129 18.59 -8.35 7.06
CA PRO A 129 17.14 -8.51 6.97
C PRO A 129 16.66 -9.19 5.68
N GLN A 130 17.43 -9.16 4.59
CA GLN A 130 17.11 -9.82 3.32
C GLN A 130 16.99 -11.35 3.44
N VAL A 131 17.58 -11.94 4.48
CA VAL A 131 17.44 -13.37 4.76
C VAL A 131 15.99 -13.70 5.10
N ALA A 132 15.42 -13.04 6.11
CA ALA A 132 14.05 -13.25 6.56
C ALA A 132 13.00 -12.59 5.64
N TRP A 133 13.38 -11.50 4.95
CA TRP A 133 12.46 -10.68 4.16
C TRP A 133 12.81 -10.74 2.68
N THR A 134 12.21 -11.68 1.96
CA THR A 134 12.40 -11.80 0.50
C THR A 134 12.02 -10.54 -0.26
N MET A 135 11.05 -9.78 0.26
CA MET A 135 10.66 -8.46 -0.25
C MET A 135 11.84 -7.47 -0.28
N ALA A 136 12.81 -7.58 0.62
CA ALA A 136 13.99 -6.73 0.68
C ALA A 136 15.07 -7.08 -0.36
N ARG A 137 14.87 -8.15 -1.17
CA ARG A 137 15.86 -8.65 -2.14
C ARG A 137 15.80 -7.96 -3.51
N GLY A 138 14.91 -6.99 -3.70
CA GLY A 138 14.85 -6.18 -4.92
C GLY A 138 14.52 -6.97 -6.19
N TYR A 139 13.84 -8.12 -6.10
CA TYR A 139 13.60 -8.96 -7.27
C TYR A 139 12.86 -8.19 -8.38
N PRO A 140 13.37 -8.20 -9.63
CA PRO A 140 12.76 -7.48 -10.73
C PRO A 140 11.29 -7.86 -10.93
N GLY A 141 10.42 -6.85 -10.88
CA GLY A 141 8.98 -7.01 -11.09
C GLY A 141 8.18 -7.54 -9.90
N ALA A 142 8.78 -7.64 -8.71
CA ALA A 142 8.06 -7.98 -7.48
C ALA A 142 6.92 -6.99 -7.18
N PHE A 143 7.09 -5.72 -7.54
CA PHE A 143 6.07 -4.69 -7.41
C PHE A 143 5.93 -3.91 -8.72
N GLY A 144 4.71 -3.77 -9.24
CA GLY A 144 4.39 -2.88 -10.34
C GLY A 144 4.99 -3.18 -11.71
N ARG A 145 5.87 -4.18 -11.82
CA ARG A 145 6.65 -4.53 -13.03
C ARG A 145 7.20 -3.30 -13.76
N LYS A 146 6.62 -2.96 -14.93
CA LYS A 146 7.17 -1.95 -15.85
C LYS A 146 7.16 -0.53 -15.28
N VAL A 147 6.33 -0.24 -14.28
CA VAL A 147 6.31 1.08 -13.64
C VAL A 147 7.67 1.46 -13.04
N ASN A 148 8.46 0.49 -12.58
CA ASN A 148 9.81 0.71 -12.04
C ASN A 148 10.87 0.97 -13.12
N SER A 149 10.51 0.84 -14.41
CA SER A 149 11.44 1.15 -15.47
C SER A 149 11.76 2.65 -15.46
N PRO A 150 13.04 3.06 -15.57
CA PRO A 150 13.40 4.48 -15.72
C PRO A 150 12.66 5.17 -16.87
N TRP A 151 12.34 4.43 -17.94
CA TRP A 151 11.58 4.91 -19.09
C TRP A 151 10.11 5.24 -18.80
N VAL A 152 9.56 4.77 -17.68
CA VAL A 152 8.23 5.17 -17.18
C VAL A 152 8.39 6.17 -16.05
N TRP A 153 9.24 5.84 -15.06
CA TRP A 153 9.39 6.62 -13.84
C TRP A 153 9.91 8.05 -14.09
N ILE A 154 10.94 8.20 -14.92
CA ILE A 154 11.56 9.51 -15.19
C ILE A 154 10.60 10.41 -15.97
N PRO A 155 10.01 10.01 -17.12
CA PRO A 155 9.05 10.86 -17.81
C PRO A 155 7.86 11.25 -16.94
N LEU A 156 7.35 10.32 -16.12
CA LEU A 156 6.24 10.57 -15.22
C LEU A 156 6.61 11.59 -14.13
N THR A 157 7.82 11.49 -13.56
CA THR A 157 8.36 12.49 -12.62
C THR A 157 8.54 13.86 -13.29
N VAL A 158 9.01 13.90 -14.53
CA VAL A 158 9.12 15.15 -15.31
C VAL A 158 7.74 15.77 -15.52
N LEU A 159 6.75 14.99 -15.93
CA LEU A 159 5.36 15.44 -16.09
C LEU A 159 4.77 15.93 -14.76
N PHE A 160 5.15 15.34 -13.63
CA PHE A 160 4.70 15.77 -12.31
C PHE A 160 5.27 17.13 -11.88
N VAL A 161 6.54 17.42 -12.21
CA VAL A 161 7.24 18.62 -11.73
C VAL A 161 7.22 19.75 -12.75
N ALA A 162 7.59 19.48 -14.00
CA ALA A 162 7.90 20.49 -15.01
C ALA A 162 6.78 21.52 -15.26
N PRO A 163 5.48 21.14 -15.30
CA PRO A 163 4.40 22.11 -15.49
C PRO A 163 4.36 23.22 -14.44
N PHE A 164 4.91 22.97 -13.25
CA PHE A 164 4.80 23.87 -12.10
C PHE A 164 6.08 24.67 -11.78
N VAL A 165 7.12 24.55 -12.61
CA VAL A 165 8.42 25.21 -12.37
C VAL A 165 8.38 26.68 -12.78
N ALA A 166 8.51 27.59 -11.81
CA ALA A 166 8.71 29.00 -12.08
C ALA A 166 10.20 29.34 -12.28
N TRP A 167 10.69 29.31 -13.52
CA TRP A 167 12.09 29.64 -13.86
C TRP A 167 12.56 30.99 -13.33
N ARG A 168 11.68 31.99 -13.31
CA ARG A 168 11.99 33.34 -12.81
C ARG A 168 12.01 33.45 -11.28
N ARG A 169 11.54 32.44 -10.54
CA ARG A 169 11.49 32.41 -9.07
C ARG A 169 11.75 30.98 -8.57
N PRO A 170 13.00 30.48 -8.65
CA PRO A 170 13.31 29.07 -8.40
C PRO A 170 13.14 28.66 -6.93
N LEU A 171 13.24 29.59 -5.97
CA LEU A 171 13.18 29.29 -4.53
C LEU A 171 11.74 29.31 -3.95
N ARG A 172 10.75 28.88 -4.73
CA ARG A 172 9.37 28.75 -4.23
C ARG A 172 9.25 27.50 -3.37
N MET A 173 8.57 27.62 -2.22
CA MET A 173 8.25 26.46 -1.39
C MET A 173 7.51 25.35 -2.15
N LEU A 174 6.67 25.69 -3.14
CA LEU A 174 6.00 24.68 -3.98
C LEU A 174 7.01 23.81 -4.75
N HIS A 175 8.13 24.37 -5.21
CA HIS A 175 9.15 23.57 -5.89
C HIS A 175 9.80 22.58 -4.92
N LEU A 176 10.10 23.02 -3.69
CA LEU A 176 10.60 22.12 -2.64
C LEU A 176 9.56 21.03 -2.31
N ASP A 177 8.28 21.41 -2.17
CA ASP A 177 7.16 20.47 -1.94
C ASP A 177 7.13 19.38 -3.04
N LEU A 178 7.28 19.75 -4.32
CA LEU A 178 7.31 18.83 -5.47
C LEU A 178 8.58 17.98 -5.53
N VAL A 179 9.75 18.57 -5.25
CA VAL A 179 11.03 17.86 -5.22
C VAL A 179 11.04 16.81 -4.12
N VAL A 180 10.52 17.12 -2.92
CA VAL A 180 10.39 16.15 -1.83
C VAL A 180 9.47 14.99 -2.21
N LEU A 181 8.33 15.29 -2.85
CA LEU A 181 7.41 14.25 -3.34
C LEU A 181 8.02 13.38 -4.45
N ALA A 182 8.91 13.93 -5.28
CA ALA A 182 9.66 13.18 -6.29
C ALA A 182 10.84 12.39 -5.67
N ALA A 183 11.46 12.89 -4.61
CA ALA A 183 12.64 12.32 -3.97
C ALA A 183 12.39 10.95 -3.32
N PHE A 184 11.15 10.60 -3.01
CA PHE A 184 10.81 9.22 -2.63
C PHE A 184 11.23 8.21 -3.73
N GLY A 185 11.33 8.62 -4.99
CA GLY A 185 11.84 7.76 -6.07
C GLY A 185 13.30 7.34 -5.87
N VAL A 186 14.12 8.13 -5.17
CA VAL A 186 15.49 7.75 -4.79
C VAL A 186 15.46 6.59 -3.79
N SER A 187 14.56 6.68 -2.81
CA SER A 187 14.32 5.61 -1.84
C SER A 187 13.91 4.31 -2.53
N VAL A 188 12.94 4.38 -3.45
CA VAL A 188 12.51 3.20 -4.24
C VAL A 188 13.64 2.61 -5.07
N ALA A 189 14.51 3.45 -5.65
CA ALA A 189 15.64 2.97 -6.43
C ALA A 189 16.59 2.10 -5.57
N PHE A 190 16.91 2.55 -4.35
CA PHE A 190 17.71 1.74 -3.41
C PHE A 190 16.98 0.47 -2.96
N PHE A 191 15.66 0.55 -2.74
CA PHE A 191 14.85 -0.63 -2.39
C PHE A 191 14.90 -1.69 -3.49
N ASN A 192 14.75 -1.27 -4.75
CA ASN A 192 14.82 -2.15 -5.92
C ASN A 192 16.22 -2.73 -6.14
N ASP A 193 17.26 -2.10 -5.58
CA ASP A 193 18.66 -2.59 -5.59
C ASP A 193 18.99 -3.45 -4.36
N ALA A 194 17.97 -3.90 -3.61
CA ALA A 194 18.11 -4.66 -2.36
C ALA A 194 18.89 -3.95 -1.24
N ASN A 195 19.02 -2.62 -1.33
CA ASN A 195 19.71 -1.77 -0.36
C ASN A 195 18.71 -1.07 0.57
N ILE A 196 18.16 -1.85 1.51
CA ILE A 196 17.21 -1.33 2.50
C ILE A 196 17.84 -0.35 3.49
N ASP A 197 19.15 -0.47 3.74
CA ASP A 197 19.90 0.38 4.67
C ASP A 197 19.98 1.83 4.19
N ALA A 198 19.98 2.05 2.87
CA ALA A 198 19.83 3.38 2.29
C ALA A 198 18.35 3.75 2.06
N SER A 199 17.55 2.82 1.53
CA SER A 199 16.15 3.05 1.21
C SER A 199 15.34 3.53 2.43
N VAL A 200 15.36 2.78 3.53
CA VAL A 200 14.48 3.04 4.68
C VAL A 200 14.77 4.41 5.32
N PRO A 201 16.03 4.79 5.63
CA PRO A 201 16.29 6.10 6.24
C PRO A 201 15.93 7.30 5.36
N ILE A 202 16.01 7.20 4.03
CA ILE A 202 15.67 8.30 3.11
C ILE A 202 14.21 8.73 3.26
N VAL A 203 13.29 7.80 3.56
CA VAL A 203 11.86 8.07 3.70
C VAL A 203 11.56 9.08 4.81
N TYR A 204 12.28 9.01 5.94
CA TYR A 204 11.97 9.73 7.16
C TYR A 204 12.13 11.25 7.08
N PRO A 205 13.25 11.82 6.59
CA PRO A 205 13.36 13.27 6.42
C PRO A 205 12.34 13.81 5.42
N LEU A 206 11.96 13.03 4.39
CA LEU A 206 10.93 13.41 3.42
C LEU A 206 9.54 13.46 4.06
N LEU A 207 9.15 12.42 4.80
CA LEU A 207 7.88 12.40 5.54
C LEU A 207 7.85 13.47 6.65
N ALA A 208 8.95 13.67 7.37
CA ALA A 208 9.05 14.71 8.40
C ALA A 208 8.87 16.12 7.81
N TYR A 209 9.49 16.40 6.66
CA TYR A 209 9.26 17.64 5.91
C TYR A 209 7.77 17.79 5.54
N LEU A 210 7.16 16.76 4.97
CA LEU A 210 5.75 16.81 4.55
C LEU A 210 4.79 16.95 5.73
N LEU A 211 5.07 16.34 6.88
CA LEU A 211 4.34 16.52 8.13
C LEU A 211 4.42 17.98 8.60
N ALA A 212 5.63 18.52 8.75
CA ALA A 212 5.84 19.90 9.16
C ALA A 212 5.14 20.87 8.19
N ARG A 213 5.21 20.58 6.89
CA ARG A 213 4.57 21.34 5.83
C ARG A 213 3.05 21.30 5.94
N ALA A 214 2.46 20.13 6.15
CA ALA A 214 1.02 19.95 6.30
C ALA A 214 0.49 20.65 7.56
N LEU A 215 1.19 20.54 8.69
CA LEU A 215 0.87 21.25 9.92
C LEU A 215 0.93 22.77 9.72
N TRP A 216 1.99 23.28 9.07
CA TRP A 216 2.11 24.70 8.77
C TRP A 216 0.94 25.20 7.91
N LEU A 217 0.49 24.43 6.90
CA LEU A 217 -0.68 24.78 6.09
C LEU A 217 -1.99 24.75 6.90
N ALA A 218 -2.13 23.80 7.82
CA ALA A 218 -3.32 23.66 8.66
C ALA A 218 -3.49 24.82 9.64
N PHE A 219 -2.38 25.30 10.24
CA PHE A 219 -2.38 26.39 11.22
C PHE A 219 -2.25 27.78 10.61
N ARG A 220 -1.86 27.89 9.34
CA ARG A 220 -1.75 29.20 8.67
C ARG A 220 -3.13 29.85 8.51
N THR A 221 -3.44 30.78 9.42
CA THR A 221 -4.65 31.59 9.42
C THR A 221 -4.61 32.64 8.30
N GLY A 222 -5.73 32.76 7.56
CA GLY A 222 -5.90 33.72 6.48
C GLY A 222 -6.07 33.10 5.08
N ARG A 223 -7.18 33.41 4.41
CA ARG A 223 -7.20 33.43 2.94
C ARG A 223 -6.49 34.72 2.55
N THR A 224 -5.42 34.61 1.77
CA THR A 224 -4.86 35.78 1.11
C THR A 224 -5.97 36.38 0.25
N ALA A 225 -6.32 37.66 0.46
CA ALA A 225 -7.35 38.35 -0.31
C ALA A 225 -7.11 38.23 -1.83
N HIS A 226 -5.84 38.17 -2.21
CA HIS A 226 -5.38 37.90 -3.57
C HIS A 226 -4.48 36.66 -3.56
N PRO A 227 -5.04 35.45 -3.79
CA PRO A 227 -4.24 34.24 -3.93
C PRO A 227 -3.23 34.41 -5.06
N PRO A 228 -1.95 34.01 -4.87
CA PRO A 228 -0.99 34.03 -5.96
C PRO A 228 -1.44 33.12 -7.09
N GLN A 229 -1.11 33.49 -8.32
CA GLN A 229 -1.33 32.60 -9.47
C GLN A 229 -0.42 31.38 -9.35
N LEU A 230 -0.97 30.20 -9.67
CA LEU A 230 -0.20 28.97 -9.75
C LEU A 230 0.89 29.15 -10.81
N PRO A 231 2.17 28.86 -10.50
CA PRO A 231 3.19 28.87 -11.54
C PRO A 231 2.86 27.72 -12.49
N LEU A 232 2.46 28.07 -13.71
CA LEU A 232 2.18 27.11 -14.78
C LEU A 232 2.96 27.55 -16.00
N VAL A 233 3.81 26.66 -16.52
CA VAL A 233 4.55 26.89 -17.77
C VAL A 233 3.78 26.45 -19.00
N VAL A 234 2.72 25.65 -18.82
CA VAL A 234 1.79 25.22 -19.86
C VAL A 234 0.35 25.64 -19.51
N PRO A 235 -0.48 25.95 -20.52
CA PRO A 235 -1.91 26.17 -20.30
C PRO A 235 -2.62 24.97 -19.68
N VAL A 236 -3.65 25.22 -18.88
CA VAL A 236 -4.45 24.17 -18.23
C VAL A 236 -5.10 23.22 -19.23
N GLY A 237 -5.46 23.70 -20.43
CA GLY A 237 -5.99 22.84 -21.51
C GLY A 237 -5.01 21.72 -21.91
N TRP A 238 -3.71 22.00 -21.94
CA TRP A 238 -2.69 20.97 -22.21
C TRP A 238 -2.56 19.96 -21.08
N LEU A 239 -2.77 20.37 -19.82
CA LEU A 239 -2.86 19.43 -18.70
C LEU A 239 -4.07 18.50 -18.83
N ALA A 240 -5.20 19.01 -19.34
CA ALA A 240 -6.38 18.18 -19.58
C ALA A 240 -6.14 17.15 -20.71
N VAL A 241 -5.52 17.56 -21.82
CA VAL A 241 -5.15 16.64 -22.92
C VAL A 241 -4.19 15.57 -22.40
N ALA A 242 -3.15 15.97 -21.67
CA ALA A 242 -2.19 15.05 -21.07
C ALA A 242 -2.88 14.11 -20.05
N LEU A 243 -3.84 14.60 -19.26
CA LEU A 243 -4.62 13.78 -18.33
C LEU A 243 -5.40 12.68 -19.05
N VAL A 244 -6.07 12.98 -20.18
CA VAL A 244 -6.78 11.97 -20.98
C VAL A 244 -5.83 10.90 -21.49
N PHE A 245 -4.68 11.31 -22.05
CA PHE A 245 -3.65 10.36 -22.47
C PHE A 245 -3.13 9.51 -21.30
N LEU A 246 -2.83 10.14 -20.16
CA LEU A 246 -2.32 9.47 -18.97
C LEU A 246 -3.33 8.46 -18.44
N VAL A 247 -4.63 8.76 -18.41
CA VAL A 247 -5.66 7.78 -18.03
C VAL A 247 -5.56 6.52 -18.90
N GLY A 248 -5.51 6.68 -20.23
CA GLY A 248 -5.35 5.55 -21.15
C GLY A 248 -4.04 4.79 -20.94
N PHE A 249 -2.92 5.51 -20.78
CA PHE A 249 -1.61 4.92 -20.51
C PHE A 249 -1.59 4.11 -19.21
N ARG A 250 -2.15 4.64 -18.13
CA ARG A 250 -2.18 4.00 -16.80
C ARG A 250 -2.98 2.69 -16.84
N VAL A 251 -4.16 2.72 -17.46
CA VAL A 251 -5.00 1.53 -17.63
C VAL A 251 -4.31 0.51 -18.53
N GLY A 252 -3.77 0.94 -19.68
CA GLY A 252 -3.06 0.05 -20.60
C GLY A 252 -1.82 -0.60 -19.96
N LEU A 253 -1.03 0.15 -19.20
CA LEU A 253 0.14 -0.38 -18.50
C LEU A 253 -0.26 -1.38 -17.41
N ASN A 254 -1.33 -1.09 -16.65
CA ASN A 254 -1.85 -2.00 -15.64
C ASN A 254 -2.27 -3.35 -16.26
N ILE A 255 -3.00 -3.33 -17.38
CA ILE A 255 -3.49 -4.55 -18.03
C ILE A 255 -2.34 -5.34 -18.67
N THR A 256 -1.33 -4.66 -19.22
CA THR A 256 -0.31 -5.32 -20.06
C THR A 256 0.98 -5.68 -19.33
N ASN A 257 1.38 -4.91 -18.31
CA ASN A 257 2.68 -5.09 -17.67
C ASN A 257 2.70 -4.61 -16.21
N SER A 258 1.84 -5.23 -15.41
CA SER A 258 1.74 -5.03 -13.97
C SER A 258 1.64 -6.38 -13.25
N ASN A 259 1.57 -6.39 -11.92
CA ASN A 259 1.37 -7.62 -11.16
C ASN A 259 0.45 -7.40 -9.96
N VAL A 260 -0.19 -8.47 -9.51
CA VAL A 260 -0.98 -8.48 -8.29
C VAL A 260 -0.12 -9.01 -7.16
N ILE A 261 -0.03 -8.25 -6.07
CA ILE A 261 0.64 -8.70 -4.84
C ILE A 261 -0.38 -9.27 -3.84
N ASP A 262 0.13 -9.83 -2.75
CA ASP A 262 -0.64 -10.34 -1.60
C ASP A 262 -1.81 -9.45 -1.18
N VAL A 263 -1.63 -8.13 -1.17
CA VAL A 263 -2.66 -7.15 -0.84
C VAL A 263 -3.85 -7.19 -1.81
N GLY A 264 -3.59 -7.36 -3.10
CA GLY A 264 -4.64 -7.46 -4.13
C GLY A 264 -5.36 -8.81 -4.08
N TYR A 265 -4.61 -9.91 -3.88
CA TYR A 265 -5.19 -11.22 -3.61
C TYR A 265 -6.08 -11.21 -2.38
N ALA A 266 -5.65 -10.54 -1.31
CA ALA A 266 -6.42 -10.45 -0.09
C ALA A 266 -7.79 -9.79 -0.30
N GLY A 267 -7.86 -8.75 -1.14
CA GLY A 267 -9.11 -8.12 -1.52
C GLY A 267 -10.07 -9.08 -2.24
N VAL A 268 -9.56 -9.83 -3.22
CA VAL A 268 -10.38 -10.77 -4.02
C VAL A 268 -10.78 -12.00 -3.21
N ILE A 269 -9.85 -12.63 -2.47
CA ILE A 269 -10.14 -13.79 -1.62
C ILE A 269 -11.16 -13.42 -0.54
N GLY A 270 -11.03 -12.25 0.08
CA GLY A 270 -12.02 -11.81 1.06
C GLY A 270 -13.38 -11.51 0.43
N ALA A 271 -13.42 -11.02 -0.82
CA ALA A 271 -14.68 -10.81 -1.54
C ALA A 271 -15.39 -12.13 -1.86
N ASP A 272 -14.65 -13.12 -2.36
CA ASP A 272 -15.11 -14.49 -2.62
C ASP A 272 -15.72 -15.11 -1.35
N LYS A 273 -14.97 -15.07 -0.23
CA LYS A 273 -15.45 -15.51 1.08
C LYS A 273 -16.70 -14.78 1.55
N LEU A 274 -16.76 -13.46 1.35
CA LEU A 274 -17.90 -12.65 1.76
C LEU A 274 -19.18 -13.05 1.00
N VAL A 275 -19.06 -13.36 -0.29
CA VAL A 275 -20.20 -13.80 -1.12
C VAL A 275 -20.64 -15.23 -0.75
N ASP A 276 -19.68 -16.12 -0.51
CA ASP A 276 -19.96 -17.52 -0.15
C ASP A 276 -20.41 -17.71 1.30
N GLY A 277 -20.42 -16.63 2.09
CA GLY A 277 -20.80 -16.67 3.50
C GLY A 277 -19.78 -17.38 4.39
N GLU A 278 -18.53 -17.45 3.94
CA GLU A 278 -17.42 -18.01 4.70
C GLU A 278 -16.82 -17.01 5.70
N PRO A 279 -16.23 -17.48 6.81
CA PRO A 279 -15.51 -16.63 7.76
C PRO A 279 -14.43 -15.77 7.09
N LEU A 280 -14.43 -14.47 7.38
CA LEU A 280 -13.44 -13.53 6.86
C LEU A 280 -12.10 -13.62 7.59
N TYR A 281 -12.07 -14.00 8.86
CA TYR A 281 -10.86 -13.99 9.69
C TYR A 281 -10.48 -15.41 10.16
N GLY A 282 -9.20 -15.75 10.02
CA GLY A 282 -8.63 -17.03 10.43
C GLY A 282 -8.81 -18.18 9.44
N ALA A 283 -9.39 -17.92 8.26
CA ALA A 283 -9.71 -18.94 7.25
C ALA A 283 -9.08 -18.68 5.87
N PHE A 284 -8.06 -17.82 5.79
CA PHE A 284 -7.36 -17.53 4.53
C PHE A 284 -6.43 -18.70 4.11
N PRO A 285 -6.19 -18.89 2.79
CA PRO A 285 -5.25 -19.89 2.28
C PRO A 285 -3.82 -19.73 2.82
N LYS A 286 -3.05 -20.84 2.88
CA LYS A 286 -1.68 -20.84 3.44
C LYS A 286 -0.70 -19.92 2.69
N ASP A 287 -0.90 -19.76 1.40
CA ASP A 287 -0.12 -18.86 0.54
C ASP A 287 -0.52 -17.39 0.67
N ASN A 288 -1.59 -17.07 1.42
CA ASN A 288 -1.97 -15.71 1.83
C ASN A 288 -2.53 -15.68 3.26
N GLU A 289 -1.86 -16.33 4.22
CA GLU A 289 -2.39 -16.57 5.58
C GLU A 289 -2.77 -15.30 6.35
N HIS A 290 -2.17 -14.16 5.99
CA HIS A 290 -2.40 -12.84 6.60
C HIS A 290 -3.19 -11.88 5.68
N GLY A 291 -3.90 -12.43 4.69
CA GLY A 291 -4.80 -11.65 3.84
C GLY A 291 -6.02 -11.08 4.59
N ASP A 292 -6.29 -11.58 5.79
CA ASP A 292 -7.39 -11.17 6.67
C ASP A 292 -7.06 -9.99 7.60
N THR A 293 -6.04 -9.19 7.29
CA THR A 293 -5.58 -8.08 8.15
C THR A 293 -6.36 -6.77 7.98
N TYR A 294 -7.29 -6.72 7.01
CA TYR A 294 -8.08 -5.53 6.67
C TYR A 294 -9.46 -5.54 7.31
N GLY A 295 -10.10 -4.38 7.36
CA GLY A 295 -11.50 -4.32 7.76
C GLY A 295 -12.44 -4.77 6.63
N PRO A 296 -13.70 -5.09 6.95
CA PRO A 296 -14.64 -5.74 6.01
C PRO A 296 -14.99 -4.89 4.78
N VAL A 297 -14.83 -3.56 4.84
CA VAL A 297 -15.10 -2.69 3.69
C VAL A 297 -14.09 -2.92 2.56
N THR A 298 -12.86 -3.33 2.87
CA THR A 298 -11.88 -3.70 1.83
C THR A 298 -12.39 -4.87 1.00
N TYR A 299 -12.86 -5.94 1.65
CA TYR A 299 -13.37 -7.11 0.94
C TYR A 299 -14.67 -6.79 0.18
N ALA A 300 -15.59 -6.06 0.81
CA ALA A 300 -16.83 -5.63 0.18
C ALA A 300 -16.60 -4.76 -1.08
N ALA A 301 -15.55 -3.94 -1.10
CA ALA A 301 -15.22 -3.11 -2.26
C ALA A 301 -14.72 -3.93 -3.48
N TYR A 302 -14.27 -5.17 -3.26
CA TYR A 302 -13.80 -6.07 -4.32
C TYR A 302 -14.92 -6.96 -4.88
N VAL A 303 -16.04 -7.14 -4.17
CA VAL A 303 -17.16 -8.01 -4.58
C VAL A 303 -17.64 -7.77 -6.01
N PRO A 304 -17.87 -6.54 -6.51
CA PRO A 304 -18.33 -6.37 -7.89
C PRO A 304 -17.35 -6.89 -8.94
N PHE A 305 -16.05 -6.88 -8.64
CA PHE A 305 -15.00 -7.30 -9.56
C PHE A 305 -14.76 -8.81 -9.49
N GLU A 306 -14.77 -9.37 -8.29
CA GLU A 306 -14.71 -10.81 -8.07
C GLU A 306 -15.92 -11.48 -8.74
N GLN A 307 -17.15 -10.98 -8.52
CA GLN A 307 -18.35 -11.55 -9.15
C GLN A 307 -18.36 -11.43 -10.69
N ALA A 308 -17.70 -10.41 -11.26
CA ALA A 308 -17.56 -10.26 -12.70
C ALA A 308 -16.44 -11.13 -13.29
N MET A 309 -15.39 -11.39 -12.51
CA MET A 309 -14.17 -12.10 -12.89
C MET A 309 -13.71 -12.99 -11.73
N PRO A 310 -14.37 -14.14 -11.52
CA PRO A 310 -14.20 -14.94 -10.30
C PRO A 310 -12.78 -15.43 -10.05
N TRP A 311 -12.45 -15.59 -8.78
CA TRP A 311 -11.17 -16.17 -8.38
C TRP A 311 -11.13 -17.67 -8.69
N SER A 312 -9.99 -18.16 -9.16
CA SER A 312 -9.79 -19.57 -9.53
C SER A 312 -9.51 -20.50 -8.35
N GLY A 313 -9.34 -19.95 -7.14
CA GLY A 313 -8.85 -20.67 -5.96
C GLY A 313 -7.34 -20.87 -5.91
N ARG A 314 -6.57 -20.24 -6.81
CA ARG A 314 -5.10 -20.39 -6.92
C ARG A 314 -4.40 -19.03 -6.97
N TRP A 315 -3.08 -19.05 -6.75
CA TRP A 315 -2.22 -17.90 -6.97
C TRP A 315 -1.80 -17.81 -8.46
N ASP A 316 -2.67 -17.24 -9.29
CA ASP A 316 -2.53 -17.14 -10.75
C ASP A 316 -2.96 -15.76 -11.31
N GLU A 317 -3.43 -15.64 -12.54
CA GLU A 317 -3.95 -14.36 -13.04
C GLU A 317 -5.19 -13.94 -12.26
N LEU A 318 -5.23 -12.67 -11.81
CA LEU A 318 -6.32 -12.17 -10.96
C LEU A 318 -7.00 -10.91 -11.53
N PRO A 319 -7.78 -11.03 -12.64
CA PRO A 319 -8.37 -9.88 -13.32
C PRO A 319 -9.26 -9.01 -12.42
N ALA A 320 -9.92 -9.60 -11.42
CA ALA A 320 -10.71 -8.86 -10.43
C ALA A 320 -9.89 -7.79 -9.69
N ALA A 321 -8.64 -8.10 -9.31
CA ALA A 321 -7.78 -7.13 -8.64
C ALA A 321 -7.34 -5.99 -9.57
N HIS A 322 -7.11 -6.29 -10.85
CA HIS A 322 -6.87 -5.26 -11.87
C HIS A 322 -8.09 -4.33 -12.03
N GLY A 323 -9.27 -4.91 -12.18
CA GLY A 323 -10.53 -4.16 -12.28
C GLY A 323 -10.74 -3.23 -11.08
N ALA A 324 -10.56 -3.76 -9.86
CA ALA A 324 -10.69 -3.02 -8.62
C ALA A 324 -9.68 -1.87 -8.53
N ALA A 325 -8.39 -2.14 -8.76
CA ALA A 325 -7.34 -1.14 -8.67
C ALA A 325 -7.52 0.00 -9.70
N ILE A 326 -7.88 -0.33 -10.94
CA ILE A 326 -8.23 0.63 -11.99
C ILE A 326 -9.44 1.48 -11.55
N ALA A 327 -10.51 0.86 -11.05
CA ALA A 327 -11.69 1.58 -10.63
C ALA A 327 -11.39 2.56 -9.48
N PHE A 328 -10.61 2.15 -8.48
CA PHE A 328 -10.23 3.01 -7.37
C PHE A 328 -9.34 4.18 -7.81
N ASP A 329 -8.40 3.95 -8.74
CA ASP A 329 -7.53 4.98 -9.33
C ASP A 329 -8.36 6.03 -10.08
N LEU A 330 -9.27 5.60 -10.97
CA LEU A 330 -10.14 6.46 -11.76
C LEU A 330 -11.14 7.24 -10.90
N ALA A 331 -11.74 6.57 -9.91
CA ALA A 331 -12.67 7.21 -8.98
C ALA A 331 -11.97 8.28 -8.13
N THR A 332 -10.72 8.03 -7.71
CA THR A 332 -9.92 9.02 -6.96
C THR A 332 -9.62 10.24 -7.83
N MET A 333 -9.22 10.05 -9.10
CA MET A 333 -9.04 11.17 -10.04
C MET A 333 -10.32 11.97 -10.26
N ALA A 334 -11.45 11.29 -10.46
CA ALA A 334 -12.74 11.94 -10.67
C ALA A 334 -13.15 12.76 -9.44
N LEU A 335 -13.01 12.22 -8.23
CA LEU A 335 -13.32 12.96 -7.00
C LEU A 335 -12.36 14.13 -6.78
N LEU A 336 -11.06 13.98 -7.07
CA LEU A 336 -10.11 15.09 -7.00
C LEU A 336 -10.48 16.22 -7.96
N PHE A 337 -10.90 15.89 -9.18
CA PHE A 337 -11.43 16.87 -10.13
C PHE A 337 -12.65 17.59 -9.56
N LEU A 338 -13.62 16.86 -9.00
CA LEU A 338 -14.83 17.44 -8.42
C LEU A 338 -14.54 18.33 -7.20
N VAL A 339 -13.66 17.89 -6.30
CA VAL A 339 -13.20 18.67 -5.14
C VAL A 339 -12.51 19.95 -5.62
N GLY A 340 -11.56 19.85 -6.55
CA GLY A 340 -10.87 21.01 -7.11
C GLY A 340 -11.81 21.99 -7.79
N ARG A 341 -12.76 21.48 -8.58
CA ARG A 341 -13.81 22.28 -9.23
C ARG A 341 -14.62 23.10 -8.23
N ASN A 342 -15.01 22.47 -7.12
CA ASN A 342 -15.79 23.13 -6.08
C ASN A 342 -14.98 24.15 -5.25
N LEU A 343 -13.66 23.98 -5.16
CA LEU A 343 -12.80 24.87 -4.37
C LEU A 343 -12.25 26.07 -5.16
N GLY A 344 -11.98 25.89 -6.45
CA GLY A 344 -11.23 26.89 -7.23
C GLY A 344 -11.45 26.84 -8.73
N GLY A 345 -12.56 26.25 -9.20
CA GLY A 345 -12.93 26.22 -10.62
C GLY A 345 -12.37 25.03 -11.40
N ARG A 346 -12.73 24.92 -12.69
CA ARG A 346 -12.43 23.72 -13.49
C ARG A 346 -10.93 23.53 -13.64
N GLY A 347 -10.19 24.63 -13.72
CA GLY A 347 -8.73 24.59 -13.80
C GLY A 347 -8.08 23.91 -12.60
N LEU A 348 -8.53 24.20 -11.37
CA LEU A 348 -8.02 23.50 -10.18
C LEU A 348 -8.40 22.01 -10.18
N GLY A 349 -9.61 21.68 -10.64
CA GLY A 349 -10.02 20.28 -10.82
C GLY A 349 -9.07 19.51 -11.75
N ILE A 350 -8.75 20.07 -12.92
CA ILE A 350 -7.81 19.47 -13.87
C ILE A 350 -6.43 19.29 -13.23
N VAL A 351 -5.93 20.32 -12.54
CA VAL A 351 -4.61 20.27 -11.88
C VAL A 351 -4.55 19.15 -10.84
N LEU A 352 -5.56 18.99 -9.99
CA LEU A 352 -5.55 17.94 -8.96
C LEU A 352 -5.63 16.52 -9.55
N ALA A 353 -6.48 16.31 -10.57
CA ALA A 353 -6.53 15.03 -11.26
C ALA A 353 -5.23 14.74 -12.04
N TYR A 354 -4.64 15.76 -12.66
CA TYR A 354 -3.34 15.67 -13.34
C TYR A 354 -2.21 15.30 -12.37
N LEU A 355 -2.15 15.92 -11.18
CA LEU A 355 -1.16 15.59 -10.16
C LEU A 355 -1.28 14.13 -9.70
N TRP A 356 -2.50 13.62 -9.54
CA TRP A 356 -2.71 12.19 -9.28
C TRP A 356 -2.23 11.33 -10.44
N ALA A 357 -2.60 11.66 -11.67
CA ALA A 357 -2.24 10.89 -12.85
C ALA A 357 -0.72 10.90 -13.15
N THR A 358 -0.01 11.95 -12.73
CA THR A 358 1.43 12.14 -13.01
C THR A 358 2.35 11.78 -11.87
N TRP A 359 1.89 11.66 -10.63
CA TRP A 359 2.79 11.29 -9.55
C TRP A 359 3.14 9.79 -9.63
N PRO A 360 4.44 9.39 -9.74
CA PRO A 360 4.82 7.99 -9.98
C PRO A 360 4.25 6.98 -8.98
N PHE A 361 4.08 7.38 -7.72
CA PHE A 361 3.59 6.51 -6.67
C PHE A 361 2.11 6.13 -6.78
N THR A 362 1.27 6.95 -7.41
CA THR A 362 -0.11 6.54 -7.71
C THR A 362 -0.12 5.45 -8.77
N LEU A 363 0.78 5.55 -9.77
CA LEU A 363 0.92 4.54 -10.81
C LEU A 363 1.56 3.26 -10.27
N TYR A 364 2.49 3.39 -9.34
CA TYR A 364 3.09 2.28 -8.62
C TYR A 364 2.02 1.50 -7.84
N ALA A 365 1.18 2.19 -7.06
CA ALA A 365 0.07 1.56 -6.34
C ALA A 365 -0.93 0.86 -7.28
N LEU A 366 -1.28 1.52 -8.40
CA LEU A 366 -2.12 0.94 -9.45
C LEU A 366 -1.49 -0.33 -10.06
N ASN A 367 -0.22 -0.30 -10.48
CA ASN A 367 0.42 -1.45 -11.14
C ASN A 367 0.80 -2.58 -10.18
N THR A 368 0.81 -2.32 -8.88
CA THR A 368 0.91 -3.34 -7.84
C THR A 368 -0.46 -3.98 -7.53
N ASN A 369 -1.54 -3.44 -8.11
CA ASN A 369 -2.92 -3.85 -7.88
C ASN A 369 -3.27 -3.92 -6.39
N SER A 370 -2.76 -2.94 -5.64
CA SER A 370 -3.02 -2.84 -4.20
C SER A 370 -4.37 -2.18 -3.92
N ASN A 371 -5.01 -2.58 -2.83
CA ASN A 371 -6.16 -1.88 -2.25
C ASN A 371 -5.79 -0.55 -1.56
N ASP A 372 -4.53 -0.09 -1.56
CA ASP A 372 -4.14 1.21 -0.97
C ASP A 372 -4.80 2.42 -1.64
N SER A 373 -5.09 2.34 -2.94
CA SER A 373 -5.84 3.39 -3.66
C SER A 373 -7.28 3.52 -3.16
N LEU A 374 -7.86 2.49 -2.52
CA LEU A 374 -9.17 2.58 -1.87
C LEU A 374 -9.15 3.54 -0.67
N VAL A 375 -8.05 3.58 0.07
CA VAL A 375 -7.87 4.52 1.19
C VAL A 375 -7.83 5.95 0.68
N ALA A 376 -7.09 6.19 -0.41
CA ALA A 376 -7.04 7.48 -1.08
C ALA A 376 -8.44 7.92 -1.56
N LEU A 377 -9.20 6.99 -2.15
CA LEU A 377 -10.58 7.24 -2.59
C LEU A 377 -11.46 7.73 -1.44
N PHE A 378 -11.46 7.04 -0.30
CA PHE A 378 -12.26 7.44 0.86
C PHE A 378 -11.77 8.74 1.52
N ALA A 379 -10.46 8.99 1.52
CA ALA A 379 -9.90 10.25 1.98
C ALA A 379 -10.40 11.44 1.13
N VAL A 380 -10.43 11.30 -0.19
CA VAL A 380 -10.96 12.34 -1.09
C VAL A 380 -12.48 12.44 -1.01
N LEU A 381 -13.19 11.31 -0.86
CA LEU A 381 -14.63 11.31 -0.63
C LEU A 381 -14.98 12.14 0.61
N ALA A 382 -14.24 11.98 1.71
CA ALA A 382 -14.43 12.77 2.93
C ALA A 382 -14.25 14.28 2.70
N LEU A 383 -13.35 14.69 1.80
CA LEU A 383 -13.23 16.09 1.36
C LEU A 383 -14.40 16.53 0.46
N ALA A 384 -14.84 15.67 -0.46
CA ALA A 384 -15.95 15.96 -1.38
C ALA A 384 -17.27 16.19 -0.63
N VAL A 385 -17.48 15.47 0.48
CA VAL A 385 -18.67 15.62 1.34
C VAL A 385 -18.39 16.45 2.60
N ALA A 386 -17.31 17.26 2.61
CA ALA A 386 -16.84 17.97 3.80
C ALA A 386 -17.90 18.87 4.46
N THR A 387 -18.92 19.32 3.73
CA THR A 387 -19.98 20.20 4.27
C THR A 387 -21.11 19.45 4.98
N SER A 388 -21.26 18.14 4.77
CA SER A 388 -22.34 17.32 5.33
C SER A 388 -21.83 16.42 6.46
N PRO A 389 -22.17 16.70 7.74
CA PRO A 389 -21.74 15.86 8.86
C PRO A 389 -22.07 14.37 8.73
N PRO A 390 -23.31 13.94 8.38
CA PRO A 390 -23.60 12.52 8.24
C PRO A 390 -22.83 11.89 7.08
N ALA A 391 -22.69 12.56 5.93
CA ALA A 391 -21.92 12.03 4.81
C ALA A 391 -20.43 11.88 5.14
N ARG A 392 -19.84 12.82 5.92
CA ARG A 392 -18.49 12.65 6.46
C ARG A 392 -18.39 11.43 7.38
N GLY A 393 -19.41 11.16 8.20
CA GLY A 393 -19.50 9.98 9.04
C GLY A 393 -19.45 8.67 8.23
N ILE A 394 -20.23 8.62 7.15
CA ILE A 394 -20.22 7.51 6.18
C ILE A 394 -18.82 7.32 5.58
N ALA A 395 -18.22 8.38 5.04
CA ALA A 395 -16.90 8.30 4.41
C ALA A 395 -15.80 7.88 5.41
N ALA A 396 -15.89 8.36 6.66
CA ALA A 396 -14.96 8.00 7.73
C ALA A 396 -15.09 6.52 8.15
N ALA A 397 -16.32 6.00 8.23
CA ALA A 397 -16.56 4.58 8.52
C ALA A 397 -16.04 3.69 7.38
N LEU A 398 -16.33 4.04 6.13
CA LEU A 398 -15.84 3.30 4.96
C LEU A 398 -14.31 3.28 4.89
N GLY A 399 -13.64 4.43 5.06
CA GLY A 399 -12.18 4.50 5.07
C GLY A 399 -11.56 3.77 6.26
N GLY A 400 -12.12 3.97 7.45
CA GLY A 400 -11.66 3.34 8.69
C GLY A 400 -11.79 1.83 8.71
N LEU A 401 -12.86 1.29 8.14
CA LEU A 401 -13.10 -0.15 8.02
C LEU A 401 -12.59 -0.73 6.69
N ALA A 402 -11.98 0.07 5.82
CA ALA A 402 -11.14 -0.45 4.74
C ALA A 402 -9.74 -0.72 5.28
N LYS A 403 -9.09 0.30 5.86
CA LYS A 403 -7.83 0.17 6.60
C LYS A 403 -7.86 0.99 7.88
N PHE A 404 -7.70 0.30 9.01
CA PHE A 404 -7.89 0.84 10.37
C PHE A 404 -7.05 2.09 10.66
N GLY A 405 -5.88 2.27 10.05
CA GLY A 405 -5.08 3.49 10.18
C GLY A 405 -5.85 4.76 9.79
N SER A 406 -6.84 4.67 8.89
CA SER A 406 -7.69 5.79 8.49
C SER A 406 -8.61 6.28 9.61
N LEU A 407 -8.86 5.47 10.66
CA LEU A 407 -9.65 5.88 11.82
C LEU A 407 -9.02 7.06 12.57
N GLY A 408 -7.71 7.29 12.41
CA GLY A 408 -7.06 8.49 12.92
C GLY A 408 -7.65 9.80 12.41
N LEU A 409 -8.35 9.79 11.26
CA LEU A 409 -9.03 10.97 10.72
C LEU A 409 -10.39 11.24 11.38
N VAL A 410 -10.95 10.29 12.12
CA VAL A 410 -12.31 10.40 12.71
C VAL A 410 -12.47 11.63 13.61
N PRO A 411 -11.58 11.91 14.59
CA PRO A 411 -11.74 13.08 15.45
C PRO A 411 -11.73 14.40 14.68
N LEU A 412 -10.87 14.48 13.65
CA LEU A 412 -10.76 15.63 12.75
C LEU A 412 -12.04 15.84 11.91
N LEU A 413 -12.60 14.76 11.37
CA LEU A 413 -13.80 14.79 10.51
C LEU A 413 -15.09 15.03 11.29
N ALA A 414 -15.19 14.47 12.50
CA ALA A 414 -16.33 14.65 13.40
C ALA A 414 -16.51 16.12 13.81
N THR A 415 -15.40 16.81 14.07
CA THR A 415 -15.37 18.19 14.56
C THR A 415 -15.27 19.24 13.45
N HIS A 416 -15.10 18.84 12.18
CA HIS A 416 -14.99 19.79 11.08
C HIS A 416 -16.27 20.63 10.91
N GLY A 417 -16.13 21.95 10.96
CA GLY A 417 -17.24 22.89 10.88
C GLY A 417 -18.03 23.06 12.19
N ALA A 418 -17.70 22.31 13.25
CA ALA A 418 -18.35 22.44 14.54
C ALA A 418 -18.08 23.82 15.16
N ARG A 419 -19.13 24.47 15.68
CA ARG A 419 -19.05 25.78 16.35
C ARG A 419 -19.18 25.61 17.86
N ARG A 420 -18.48 26.45 18.63
CA ARG A 420 -18.60 26.49 20.09
C ARG A 420 -20.08 26.73 20.46
N GLY A 421 -20.61 25.98 21.42
CA GLY A 421 -22.01 26.04 21.85
C GLY A 421 -23.03 25.26 21.00
N THR A 422 -22.69 24.89 19.75
CA THR A 422 -23.58 24.13 18.84
C THR A 422 -22.90 22.94 18.19
N TRP A 423 -21.80 22.46 18.78
CA TRP A 423 -20.98 21.35 18.26
C TRP A 423 -21.78 20.06 18.07
N TRP A 424 -22.77 19.81 18.94
CA TRP A 424 -23.63 18.62 18.90
C TRP A 424 -24.40 18.50 17.58
N ARG A 425 -24.73 19.62 16.92
CA ARG A 425 -25.39 19.65 15.60
C ARG A 425 -24.50 19.09 14.48
N THR A 426 -23.20 19.01 14.72
CA THR A 426 -22.21 18.45 13.78
C THR A 426 -21.83 17.03 14.20
N VAL A 427 -21.47 16.85 15.46
CA VAL A 427 -20.92 15.58 15.94
C VAL A 427 -21.98 14.48 16.02
N ILE A 428 -23.19 14.74 16.51
CA ILE A 428 -24.24 13.72 16.62
C ILE A 428 -24.59 13.10 15.26
N PRO A 429 -24.98 13.87 14.22
CA PRO A 429 -25.31 13.27 12.92
C PRO A 429 -24.11 12.60 12.25
N PHE A 430 -22.89 13.10 12.45
CA PHE A 430 -21.67 12.39 12.03
C PHE A 430 -21.56 11.03 12.71
N THR A 431 -21.67 10.99 14.03
CA THR A 431 -21.51 9.76 14.84
C THR A 431 -22.58 8.74 14.50
N LEU A 432 -23.85 9.14 14.39
CA LEU A 432 -24.93 8.23 14.02
C LEU A 432 -24.70 7.59 12.65
N ALA A 433 -24.28 8.38 11.66
CA ALA A 433 -24.01 7.87 10.33
C ALA A 433 -22.76 6.96 10.31
N PHE A 434 -21.70 7.33 11.03
CA PHE A 434 -20.51 6.52 11.19
C PHE A 434 -20.83 5.16 11.81
N VAL A 435 -21.53 5.16 12.96
CA VAL A 435 -21.91 3.93 13.67
C VAL A 435 -22.85 3.08 12.83
N GLY A 436 -23.84 3.68 12.18
CA GLY A 436 -24.76 2.95 11.30
C GLY A 436 -24.03 2.22 10.17
N VAL A 437 -23.10 2.90 9.48
CA VAL A 437 -22.31 2.26 8.41
C VAL A 437 -21.34 1.22 8.97
N ALA A 438 -20.74 1.47 10.13
CA ALA A 438 -19.84 0.51 10.76
C ALA A 438 -20.56 -0.78 11.15
N LEU A 439 -21.76 -0.68 11.71
CA LEU A 439 -22.61 -1.83 12.05
C LEU A 439 -23.02 -2.63 10.80
N ILE A 440 -23.36 -1.95 9.70
CA ILE A 440 -23.68 -2.60 8.42
C ILE A 440 -22.45 -3.34 7.88
N ALA A 441 -21.29 -2.70 7.87
CA ALA A 441 -20.06 -3.29 7.33
C ALA A 441 -19.58 -4.51 8.14
N VAL A 442 -19.84 -4.54 9.45
CA VAL A 442 -19.45 -5.64 10.35
C VAL A 442 -20.56 -6.70 10.46
N MET A 443 -21.75 -6.48 9.88
CA MET A 443 -22.85 -7.43 9.93
C MET A 443 -22.48 -8.84 9.43
N PRO A 444 -21.73 -9.03 8.32
CA PRO A 444 -21.32 -10.36 7.88
C PRO A 444 -20.53 -11.14 8.93
N ILE A 445 -19.62 -10.46 9.64
CA ILE A 445 -18.80 -11.03 10.73
C ILE A 445 -19.71 -11.52 11.87
N LEU A 446 -20.71 -10.71 12.24
CA LEU A 446 -21.70 -11.06 13.26
C LEU A 446 -22.59 -12.23 12.83
N ALA A 447 -23.05 -12.23 11.56
CA ALA A 447 -23.93 -13.25 11.02
C ALA A 447 -23.26 -14.62 10.89
N GLN A 448 -21.95 -14.63 10.62
CA GLN A 448 -21.13 -15.84 10.54
C GLN A 448 -20.66 -16.34 11.92
N GLY A 449 -20.93 -15.59 12.99
CA GLY A 449 -20.55 -15.97 14.35
C GLY A 449 -19.04 -15.92 14.60
N GLU A 450 -18.30 -15.08 13.87
CA GLU A 450 -16.85 -14.96 14.05
C GLU A 450 -16.52 -14.35 15.43
N SER A 451 -15.50 -14.90 16.09
CA SER A 451 -15.07 -14.37 17.39
C SER A 451 -14.38 -13.02 17.22
N TRP A 452 -14.79 -12.04 18.03
CA TRP A 452 -14.10 -10.75 18.13
C TRP A 452 -12.62 -10.88 18.53
N SER A 453 -12.25 -11.92 19.28
CA SER A 453 -10.84 -12.21 19.58
C SER A 453 -10.08 -12.54 18.30
N THR A 454 -10.64 -13.39 17.43
CA THR A 454 -10.04 -13.75 16.14
C THR A 454 -9.91 -12.53 15.24
N VAL A 455 -10.96 -11.70 15.14
CA VAL A 455 -10.92 -10.46 14.37
C VAL A 455 -9.80 -9.56 14.88
N TYR A 456 -9.70 -9.36 16.21
CA TYR A 456 -8.65 -8.55 16.80
C TYR A 456 -7.25 -9.12 16.52
N ASP A 457 -7.03 -10.40 16.80
CA ASP A 457 -5.74 -11.07 16.66
C ASP A 457 -5.24 -11.04 15.21
N ARG A 458 -6.13 -11.26 14.24
CA ARG A 458 -5.81 -11.25 12.80
C ARG A 458 -5.61 -9.86 12.23
N THR A 459 -6.22 -8.83 12.83
CA THR A 459 -6.12 -7.44 12.33
C THR A 459 -5.15 -6.61 13.16
N ILE A 460 -5.64 -5.95 14.21
CA ILE A 460 -4.90 -4.98 15.02
C ILE A 460 -3.78 -5.66 15.79
N GLY A 461 -4.05 -6.84 16.38
CA GLY A 461 -3.08 -7.63 17.13
C GLY A 461 -1.88 -8.03 16.26
N PHE A 462 -2.14 -8.59 15.08
CA PHE A 462 -1.10 -8.92 14.11
C PHE A 462 -0.27 -7.70 13.70
N GLN A 463 -0.92 -6.57 13.36
CA GLN A 463 -0.20 -5.36 12.94
C GLN A 463 0.63 -4.74 14.08
N ALA A 464 0.18 -4.85 15.32
CA ALA A 464 0.91 -4.34 16.49
C ALA A 464 2.12 -5.21 16.85
N GLY A 465 2.07 -6.52 16.58
CA GLY A 465 3.14 -7.48 16.92
C GLY A 465 4.00 -7.93 15.75
N ARG A 466 3.84 -7.37 14.54
CA ARG A 466 4.61 -7.77 13.36
C ARG A 466 5.92 -7.01 13.28
N ASP A 467 7.01 -7.76 13.35
CA ASP A 467 8.36 -7.27 13.07
C ASP A 467 8.53 -7.01 11.57
N ALA A 468 9.31 -5.99 11.20
CA ALA A 468 9.70 -5.72 9.81
C ALA A 468 10.86 -4.73 9.72
N PRO A 469 11.79 -4.90 8.76
CA PRO A 469 12.93 -4.00 8.59
C PRO A 469 12.60 -2.78 7.73
N PHE A 470 11.32 -2.52 7.43
CA PHE A 470 10.91 -1.50 6.46
C PHE A 470 10.63 -0.12 7.11
N SER A 471 11.07 0.06 8.34
CA SER A 471 11.04 1.31 9.11
C SER A 471 12.39 1.48 9.82
N ILE A 472 12.81 2.71 10.16
CA ILE A 472 14.03 2.89 10.97
C ILE A 472 13.90 2.25 12.36
N TRP A 473 12.65 2.09 12.83
CA TRP A 473 12.34 1.45 14.10
C TRP A 473 12.72 -0.02 14.08
N GLY A 474 12.25 -0.76 13.07
CA GLY A 474 12.57 -2.18 12.94
C GLY A 474 13.96 -2.45 12.34
N LEU A 475 14.48 -1.55 11.50
CA LEU A 475 15.80 -1.72 10.89
C LEU A 475 16.94 -1.54 11.91
N TYR A 476 16.79 -0.59 12.84
CA TYR A 476 17.82 -0.26 13.84
C TYR A 476 17.44 -0.64 15.28
N ASP A 477 16.37 -1.42 15.46
CA ASP A 477 15.90 -1.89 16.77
C ASP A 477 15.63 -0.74 17.77
N LEU A 478 14.83 0.25 17.33
CA LEU A 478 14.53 1.49 18.06
C LEU A 478 13.10 1.54 18.61
N GLU A 479 12.57 0.39 19.08
CA GLU A 479 11.17 0.25 19.54
C GLU A 479 10.78 1.28 20.62
N GLY A 480 11.68 1.56 21.57
CA GLY A 480 11.42 2.54 22.62
C GLY A 480 11.14 3.96 22.08
N LEU A 481 11.91 4.40 21.09
CA LEU A 481 11.69 5.70 20.43
C LEU A 481 10.45 5.68 19.53
N GLN A 482 10.16 4.54 18.91
CA GLN A 482 8.94 4.34 18.14
C GLN A 482 7.69 4.55 19.01
N HIS A 483 7.65 3.98 20.21
CA HIS A 483 6.51 4.16 21.13
C HIS A 483 6.32 5.62 21.55
N VAL A 484 7.41 6.37 21.76
CA VAL A 484 7.35 7.81 22.00
C VAL A 484 6.70 8.52 20.81
N TRP A 485 7.12 8.20 19.58
CA TRP A 485 6.52 8.78 18.39
C TRP A 485 5.04 8.40 18.22
N GLN A 486 4.68 7.14 18.44
CA GLN A 486 3.30 6.66 18.39
C GLN A 486 2.41 7.41 19.38
N ALA A 487 2.90 7.67 20.60
CA ALA A 487 2.19 8.49 21.58
C ALA A 487 2.01 9.93 21.09
N LEU A 488 3.04 10.55 20.50
CA LEU A 488 2.94 11.89 19.90
C LEU A 488 1.94 11.94 18.73
N ALA A 489 1.92 10.90 17.88
CA ALA A 489 0.97 10.79 16.78
C ALA A 489 -0.47 10.61 17.28
N ALA A 490 -0.68 9.80 18.32
CA ALA A 490 -1.98 9.64 18.97
C ALA A 490 -2.47 10.95 19.62
N LEU A 491 -1.56 11.68 20.28
CA LEU A 491 -1.85 13.01 20.81
C LEU A 491 -2.24 13.98 19.69
N LEU A 492 -1.54 13.97 18.54
CA LEU A 492 -1.90 14.78 17.38
C LEU A 492 -3.29 14.42 16.85
N VAL A 493 -3.63 13.14 16.74
CA VAL A 493 -4.96 12.66 16.31
C VAL A 493 -6.06 13.24 17.19
N VAL A 494 -5.90 13.15 18.51
CA VAL A 494 -6.87 13.69 19.48
C VAL A 494 -6.91 15.21 19.41
N ALA A 495 -5.74 15.86 19.41
CA ALA A 495 -5.63 17.32 19.35
C ALA A 495 -6.22 17.90 18.06
N ALA A 496 -6.18 17.17 16.95
CA ALA A 496 -6.76 17.59 15.67
C ALA A 496 -8.26 17.91 15.73
N ALA A 497 -8.97 17.35 16.72
CA ALA A 497 -10.37 17.64 16.98
C ALA A 497 -10.61 19.03 17.59
N PHE A 498 -9.63 19.58 18.30
CA PHE A 498 -9.81 20.75 19.15
C PHE A 498 -8.93 21.94 18.77
N LEU A 499 -7.78 21.69 18.13
CA LEU A 499 -6.81 22.74 17.83
C LEU A 499 -7.41 23.79 16.86
N PRO A 500 -7.25 25.10 17.17
CA PRO A 500 -7.64 26.16 16.27
C PRO A 500 -6.89 26.04 14.94
N ARG A 501 -7.62 25.73 13.89
CA ARG A 501 -7.09 25.52 12.53
C ARG A 501 -7.95 26.22 11.50
N ARG A 502 -7.46 26.29 10.26
CA ARG A 502 -8.29 26.64 9.12
C ARG A 502 -9.54 25.75 9.08
N ARG A 503 -10.71 26.39 9.08
CA ARG A 503 -12.02 25.70 9.09
C ARG A 503 -12.57 25.38 7.70
N ASP A 504 -11.83 25.74 6.66
CA ASP A 504 -12.18 25.40 5.28
C ASP A 504 -11.70 23.98 4.91
N VAL A 505 -12.11 23.51 3.73
CA VAL A 505 -11.71 22.19 3.21
C VAL A 505 -10.20 22.10 3.01
N VAL A 506 -9.53 23.20 2.68
CA VAL A 506 -8.06 23.26 2.57
C VAL A 506 -7.39 22.96 3.92
N GLY A 507 -7.91 23.55 5.00
CA GLY A 507 -7.48 23.25 6.36
C GLY A 507 -7.77 21.82 6.80
N LEU A 508 -8.92 21.27 6.41
CA LEU A 508 -9.24 19.87 6.63
C LEU A 508 -8.26 18.94 5.92
N ALA A 509 -7.97 19.20 4.65
CA ALA A 509 -7.04 18.41 3.86
C ALA A 509 -5.61 18.50 4.41
N ALA A 510 -5.15 19.69 4.80
CA ALA A 510 -3.84 19.90 5.41
C ALA A 510 -3.68 19.12 6.72
N MET A 511 -4.66 19.22 7.64
CA MET A 511 -4.60 18.50 8.91
C MET A 511 -4.79 16.99 8.72
N GLY A 512 -5.60 16.57 7.75
CA GLY A 512 -5.77 15.16 7.42
C GLY A 512 -4.47 14.55 6.90
N ALA A 513 -3.78 15.23 5.99
CA ALA A 513 -2.46 14.81 5.53
C ALA A 513 -1.45 14.71 6.69
N ALA A 514 -1.43 15.70 7.60
CA ALA A 514 -0.56 15.69 8.77
C ALA A 514 -0.83 14.49 9.69
N VAL A 515 -2.10 14.22 10.00
CA VAL A 515 -2.48 13.06 10.84
C VAL A 515 -2.07 11.75 10.17
N THR A 516 -2.36 11.58 8.88
CA THR A 516 -1.99 10.35 8.15
C THR A 516 -0.48 10.15 8.11
N ILE A 517 0.31 11.20 7.84
CA ILE A 517 1.78 11.11 7.83
C ILE A 517 2.33 10.80 9.22
N ALA A 518 1.80 11.44 10.28
CA ALA A 518 2.25 11.22 11.64
C ALA A 518 2.03 9.76 12.09
N LEU A 519 0.89 9.16 11.73
CA LEU A 519 0.63 7.75 11.98
C LEU A 519 1.56 6.84 11.19
N GLN A 520 1.78 7.13 9.90
CA GLN A 520 2.71 6.35 9.06
C GLN A 520 4.15 6.38 9.58
N LEU A 521 4.61 7.51 10.12
CA LEU A 521 5.94 7.61 10.72
C LEU A 521 6.12 6.70 11.95
N GLY A 522 5.04 6.21 12.56
CA GLY A 522 5.08 5.33 13.73
C GLY A 522 4.87 3.84 13.44
N VAL A 523 4.68 3.43 12.18
CA VAL A 523 4.45 2.00 11.85
C VAL A 523 5.77 1.24 11.68
N THR A 524 5.79 -0.02 12.11
CA THR A 524 6.95 -0.92 11.93
C THR A 524 7.05 -1.41 10.50
N TYR A 525 5.92 -1.86 9.94
CA TYR A 525 5.80 -2.25 8.54
C TYR A 525 5.36 -1.04 7.71
N TRP A 526 6.30 -0.24 7.20
CA TRP A 526 6.00 0.86 6.27
C TRP A 526 6.36 0.46 4.84
N PHE A 527 5.53 0.84 3.86
CA PHE A 527 5.85 0.60 2.46
C PHE A 527 5.37 1.75 1.56
N TYR A 528 5.97 1.88 0.36
CA TYR A 528 5.72 2.97 -0.58
C TYR A 528 4.25 3.13 -1.00
N LEU A 529 3.47 2.06 -0.92
CA LEU A 529 2.03 2.10 -1.21
C LEU A 529 1.25 3.00 -0.24
N TYR A 530 1.79 3.31 0.95
CA TYR A 530 1.13 4.19 1.91
C TYR A 530 1.20 5.67 1.52
N LEU A 531 2.09 6.02 0.59
CA LEU A 531 2.26 7.38 0.10
C LEU A 531 0.96 7.93 -0.53
N VAL A 532 0.14 7.06 -1.15
CA VAL A 532 -1.14 7.49 -1.76
C VAL A 532 -2.21 7.84 -0.73
N TRP A 533 -2.06 7.47 0.55
CA TRP A 533 -3.07 7.73 1.57
C TRP A 533 -3.15 9.22 1.93
N PHE A 534 -2.01 9.90 2.04
CA PHE A 534 -1.96 11.33 2.38
C PHE A 534 -1.81 12.23 1.16
N PHE A 535 -1.25 11.74 0.05
CA PHE A 535 -0.98 12.55 -1.13
C PHE A 535 -2.18 13.36 -1.65
N PRO A 536 -3.39 12.81 -1.82
CA PRO A 536 -4.50 13.59 -2.36
C PRO A 536 -4.93 14.70 -1.40
N LEU A 537 -4.87 14.46 -0.08
CA LEU A 537 -5.12 15.47 0.95
C LEU A 537 -4.06 16.59 0.89
N LEU A 538 -2.80 16.20 0.76
CA LEU A 538 -1.67 17.11 0.64
C LEU A 538 -1.74 17.92 -0.66
N ALA A 539 -2.10 17.31 -1.79
CA ALA A 539 -2.27 17.98 -3.09
C ALA A 539 -3.35 19.06 -3.01
N VAL A 540 -4.51 18.76 -2.42
CA VAL A 540 -5.55 19.76 -2.15
C VAL A 540 -4.99 20.89 -1.27
N ALA A 541 -4.30 20.57 -0.18
CA ALA A 541 -3.72 21.57 0.73
C ALA A 541 -2.68 22.49 0.06
N LEU A 542 -1.86 21.95 -0.84
CA LEU A 542 -0.77 22.66 -1.52
C LEU A 542 -1.26 23.53 -2.69
N PHE A 543 -2.24 23.05 -3.46
CA PHE A 543 -2.65 23.65 -4.73
C PHE A 543 -3.90 24.52 -4.62
N ALA A 544 -4.85 24.21 -3.74
CA ALA A 544 -6.09 24.99 -3.59
C ALA A 544 -5.90 26.40 -3.01
N ARG A 545 -4.67 26.75 -2.60
CA ARG A 545 -4.29 28.11 -2.19
C ARG A 545 -3.89 29.03 -3.36
N TYR A 546 -3.77 28.50 -4.57
CA TYR A 546 -3.40 29.27 -5.75
C TYR A 546 -4.62 29.56 -6.62
N ARG A 547 -4.59 30.69 -7.33
CA ARG A 547 -5.53 30.93 -8.44
C ARG A 547 -5.04 30.16 -9.66
N VAL A 548 -5.90 29.34 -10.25
CA VAL A 548 -5.63 28.58 -11.47
C VAL A 548 -6.42 29.21 -12.62
N PRO A 549 -5.81 29.47 -13.80
CA PRO A 549 -6.54 29.92 -14.97
C PRO A 549 -7.62 28.92 -15.37
N GLU A 550 -8.79 29.40 -15.81
CA GLU A 550 -9.78 28.51 -16.40
C GLU A 550 -9.30 28.04 -17.79
N PRO A 551 -9.57 26.78 -18.16
CA PRO A 551 -9.35 26.33 -19.53
C PRO A 551 -10.26 27.12 -20.48
N ALA A 552 -9.71 27.49 -21.64
CA ALA A 552 -10.44 28.18 -22.72
C ALA A 552 -11.55 27.30 -23.30
#